data_AF-A0A1V8V9W8-F1
#
_entry.id   AF-A0A1V8V9W8-F1
#
_cell.length_a   1.000
_cell.length_b   1.000
_cell.length_c   1.000
_cell.angle_alpha   90.00
_cell.angle_beta   90.00
_cell.angle_gamma   90.00
#
_symmetry.space_group_name_H-M   'P 1'
#
loop_
_entity.id
_entity.type
_entity.pdbx_description
1 polymer ?
#
loop_
_entity_poly.entity_id
_entity_poly.type
_entity_poly.pdbx_seq_one_letter_code
_entity_poly.pdbx_strand_id
1 'polypeptide(L)'
;MASSPSAASADNSINPLKRKCVEQDYTDILEVRVGAPSAPKIFWVHRDAICKTSKFFNAATSERWATADDKSIKLPGEDANVFAKYLHSVYHDEISIEVTYPDPTDLVKFYVLADSLDDVAARNRTTDILLDAWLSKVPKQECTWEVFEMTPPTSKLRLLVVHFYLANVSTRWLEQEADNYPPSFFQQLAMEAMRHMRQNVKITTNEIRQGRKKYQEEC
;
A
#
# COMPACT_ATOMS: atom_id res chain seq x y z
N MET A 1 -40.71 46.08 30.19
CA MET A 1 -39.48 45.53 29.59
C MET A 1 -39.66 44.02 29.47
N ALA A 2 -39.51 43.52 28.23
CA ALA A 2 -39.31 42.15 27.76
C ALA A 2 -39.90 40.95 28.55
N SER A 3 -40.74 40.17 27.86
CA SER A 3 -40.69 38.70 27.92
C SER A 3 -41.28 38.12 26.63
N SER A 4 -40.37 37.62 25.79
CA SER A 4 -40.63 36.91 24.54
C SER A 4 -41.13 35.48 24.81
N PRO A 5 -41.98 34.89 23.94
CA PRO A 5 -42.15 33.45 23.90
C PRO A 5 -41.06 32.80 23.03
N SER A 6 -40.37 31.81 23.60
CA SER A 6 -39.33 31.01 22.96
C SER A 6 -39.97 30.04 21.96
N ALA A 7 -39.57 30.13 20.69
CA ALA A 7 -40.02 29.28 19.61
C ALA A 7 -38.98 28.20 19.27
N ALA A 8 -39.45 26.96 19.26
CA ALA A 8 -39.02 25.84 18.42
C ALA A 8 -37.52 25.58 18.25
N SER A 9 -36.98 24.67 19.08
CA SER A 9 -35.82 23.86 18.70
C SER A 9 -36.28 22.68 17.83
N ALA A 10 -36.19 22.84 16.51
CA ALA A 10 -36.29 21.73 15.58
C ALA A 10 -35.01 20.89 15.70
N ASP A 11 -35.14 19.73 16.32
CA ASP A 11 -34.10 18.71 16.42
C ASP A 11 -33.90 18.07 15.04
N ASN A 12 -32.90 18.56 14.31
CA ASN A 12 -32.57 18.08 12.97
C ASN A 12 -31.63 16.88 13.12
N SER A 13 -32.20 15.69 13.40
CA SER A 13 -31.43 14.45 13.44
C SER A 13 -30.91 14.10 12.04
N ILE A 14 -29.67 14.46 11.75
CA ILE A 14 -28.96 14.04 10.55
C ILE A 14 -28.71 12.53 10.67
N ASN A 15 -29.48 11.75 9.91
CA ASN A 15 -29.41 10.30 9.89
C ASN A 15 -28.10 9.84 9.19
N PRO A 16 -27.15 9.17 9.88
CA PRO A 16 -25.78 8.95 9.37
C PRO A 16 -25.62 7.77 8.38
N LEU A 17 -26.69 7.24 7.80
CA LEU A 17 -26.66 6.01 6.99
C LEU A 17 -27.20 6.14 5.56
N LYS A 18 -27.11 7.31 4.92
CA LYS A 18 -27.24 7.37 3.45
C LYS A 18 -25.89 7.12 2.79
N ARG A 19 -25.43 5.87 2.80
CA ARG A 19 -24.45 5.43 1.79
C ARG A 19 -25.18 5.54 0.45
N LYS A 20 -24.76 6.48 -0.40
CA LYS A 20 -25.29 6.62 -1.76
C LYS A 20 -24.97 5.32 -2.49
N CYS A 21 -25.95 4.43 -2.61
CA CYS A 21 -25.87 3.28 -3.49
C CYS A 21 -25.84 3.85 -4.90
N VAL A 22 -24.63 3.96 -5.46
CA VAL A 22 -24.47 4.30 -6.87
C VAL A 22 -24.81 3.02 -7.62
N GLU A 23 -25.98 3.01 -8.26
CA GLU A 23 -26.38 1.97 -9.18
C GLU A 23 -25.32 1.90 -10.28
N GLN A 24 -24.63 0.76 -10.40
CA GLN A 24 -23.57 0.59 -11.39
C GLN A 24 -24.22 0.32 -12.74
N ASP A 25 -23.83 1.05 -13.78
CA ASP A 25 -24.25 0.72 -15.13
C ASP A 25 -23.40 -0.47 -15.62
N TYR A 26 -24.05 -1.62 -15.79
CA TYR A 26 -23.42 -2.85 -16.28
C TYR A 26 -23.42 -2.93 -17.82
N THR A 27 -23.88 -1.89 -18.51
CA THR A 27 -24.01 -1.89 -19.97
C THR A 27 -22.69 -1.54 -20.67
N ASP A 28 -21.84 -0.72 -20.04
CA ASP A 28 -20.57 -0.29 -20.62
C ASP A 28 -19.42 -1.21 -20.19
N ILE A 29 -18.86 -1.92 -21.17
CA ILE A 29 -17.80 -2.91 -20.97
C ILE A 29 -16.51 -2.38 -21.59
N LEU A 30 -15.41 -2.58 -20.86
CA LEU A 30 -14.05 -2.21 -21.21
C LEU A 30 -13.21 -3.48 -21.45
N GLU A 31 -12.42 -3.47 -22.52
CA GLU A 31 -11.45 -4.54 -22.80
C GLU A 31 -10.12 -4.21 -22.13
N VAL A 32 -9.62 -5.10 -21.27
CA VAL A 32 -8.31 -4.96 -20.62
C VAL A 32 -7.40 -6.11 -21.02
N ARG A 33 -6.26 -5.79 -21.61
CA ARG A 33 -5.24 -6.75 -22.08
C ARG A 33 -4.07 -6.79 -21.10
N VAL A 34 -3.84 -7.93 -20.46
CA VAL A 34 -2.86 -8.10 -19.39
C VAL A 34 -1.81 -9.14 -19.74
N GLY A 35 -0.55 -8.87 -19.42
CA GLY A 35 0.55 -9.82 -19.58
C GLY A 35 1.46 -9.50 -20.77
N ALA A 36 2.10 -10.53 -21.32
CA ALA A 36 3.10 -10.38 -22.38
C ALA A 36 2.46 -9.82 -23.68
N PRO A 37 3.12 -8.87 -24.38
CA PRO A 37 2.58 -8.30 -25.62
C PRO A 37 2.35 -9.33 -26.74
N SER A 38 3.08 -10.45 -26.72
CA SER A 38 2.97 -11.53 -27.70
C SER A 38 1.73 -12.40 -27.51
N ALA A 39 1.20 -12.51 -26.28
CA ALA A 39 0.03 -13.33 -25.96
C ALA A 39 -0.70 -12.75 -24.73
N PRO A 40 -1.36 -11.58 -24.85
CA PRO A 40 -2.04 -10.96 -23.73
C PRO A 40 -3.31 -11.75 -23.36
N LYS A 41 -3.58 -11.87 -22.05
CA LYS A 41 -4.87 -12.35 -21.56
C LYS A 41 -5.87 -11.21 -21.56
N ILE A 42 -7.04 -11.45 -22.17
CA ILE A 42 -8.09 -10.44 -22.32
C ILE A 42 -9.11 -10.60 -21.19
N PHE A 43 -9.44 -9.48 -20.56
CA PHE A 43 -10.48 -9.38 -19.53
C PHE A 43 -11.54 -8.37 -19.99
N TRP A 44 -12.81 -8.74 -19.85
CA TRP A 44 -13.96 -7.86 -20.11
C TRP A 44 -14.51 -7.39 -18.77
N VAL A 45 -14.51 -6.08 -18.54
CA VAL A 45 -14.82 -5.51 -17.22
C VAL A 45 -15.80 -4.35 -17.37
N HIS A 46 -16.77 -4.26 -16.47
CA HIS A 46 -17.69 -3.13 -16.43
C HIS A 46 -16.94 -1.82 -16.10
N ARG A 47 -17.08 -0.81 -16.95
CA ARG A 47 -16.38 0.48 -16.82
C ARG A 47 -16.65 1.11 -15.45
N ASP A 48 -17.91 1.20 -15.06
CA ASP A 48 -18.32 1.85 -13.82
C ASP A 48 -17.73 1.16 -12.58
N ALA A 49 -17.62 -0.16 -12.60
CA ALA A 49 -17.07 -0.93 -11.49
C ALA A 49 -15.59 -0.60 -11.27
N ILE A 50 -14.79 -0.63 -12.33
CA ILE A 50 -13.34 -0.44 -12.24
C ILE A 50 -12.94 1.03 -12.09
N CYS A 51 -13.66 1.96 -12.75
CA CYS A 51 -13.40 3.39 -12.65
C CYS A 51 -13.81 3.98 -11.28
N LYS A 52 -14.73 3.33 -10.56
CA LYS A 52 -15.12 3.73 -9.20
C LYS A 52 -13.96 3.63 -8.22
N THR A 53 -13.09 2.63 -8.35
CA THR A 53 -12.00 2.37 -7.41
C THR A 53 -10.66 2.87 -7.92
N SER A 54 -10.38 2.68 -9.22
CA SER A 54 -9.11 3.05 -9.85
C SER A 54 -9.19 4.40 -10.56
N LYS A 55 -8.33 5.32 -10.13
CA LYS A 55 -8.13 6.60 -10.82
C LYS A 55 -7.43 6.44 -12.16
N PHE A 56 -6.57 5.43 -12.30
CA PHE A 56 -5.94 5.11 -13.59
C PHE A 56 -7.00 4.80 -14.64
N PHE A 57 -7.94 3.90 -14.34
CA PHE A 57 -9.02 3.55 -15.27
C PHE A 57 -9.97 4.72 -15.51
N ASN A 58 -10.32 5.48 -14.47
CA ASN A 58 -11.15 6.67 -14.63
C ASN A 58 -10.49 7.72 -15.55
N ALA A 59 -9.19 7.94 -15.40
CA ALA A 59 -8.45 8.82 -16.31
C ALA A 59 -8.43 8.23 -17.73
N ALA A 60 -8.00 6.98 -17.89
CA ALA A 60 -7.87 6.28 -19.16
C ALA A 60 -9.18 6.20 -19.97
N THR A 61 -10.31 6.23 -19.27
CA THR A 61 -11.65 6.17 -19.86
C THR A 61 -12.31 7.52 -20.09
N SER A 62 -11.70 8.62 -19.63
CA SER A 62 -12.20 9.98 -19.87
C SER A 62 -12.13 10.35 -21.36
N GLU A 63 -13.04 11.23 -21.80
CA GLU A 63 -13.30 11.60 -23.21
C GLU A 63 -12.06 12.00 -24.02
N ARG A 64 -10.94 12.35 -23.35
CA ARG A 64 -9.67 12.68 -23.99
C ARG A 64 -9.01 11.51 -24.74
N TRP A 65 -9.40 10.27 -24.45
CA TRP A 65 -8.91 9.06 -25.13
C TRP A 65 -9.97 8.35 -26.01
N ALA A 66 -11.21 8.86 -26.03
CA ALA A 66 -12.34 8.23 -26.72
C ALA A 66 -12.32 8.37 -28.25
N THR A 67 -11.26 8.97 -28.83
CA THR A 67 -11.15 9.26 -30.27
C THR A 67 -10.55 8.14 -31.13
N ALA A 68 -10.20 7.00 -30.56
CA ALA A 68 -9.72 5.86 -31.35
C ALA A 68 -10.63 4.65 -31.14
N ASP A 69 -10.92 3.93 -32.23
CA ASP A 69 -11.60 2.63 -32.29
C ASP A 69 -10.98 1.53 -31.38
N ASP A 70 -10.00 1.85 -30.55
CA ASP A 70 -9.29 0.96 -29.64
C ASP A 70 -9.76 1.23 -28.19
N LYS A 71 -10.98 0.78 -27.82
CA LYS A 71 -11.47 0.75 -26.43
C LYS A 71 -10.74 -0.29 -25.56
N SER A 72 -9.47 -0.57 -25.87
CA SER A 72 -8.66 -1.56 -25.16
C SER A 72 -7.57 -0.88 -24.32
N ILE A 73 -7.54 -1.19 -23.02
CA ILE A 73 -6.47 -0.75 -22.12
C ILE A 73 -5.44 -1.88 -22.02
N LYS A 74 -4.17 -1.54 -22.27
CA LYS A 74 -3.06 -2.50 -22.25
C LYS A 74 -2.28 -2.32 -20.95
N LEU A 75 -2.11 -3.40 -20.20
CA LEU A 75 -1.29 -3.49 -19.00
C LEU A 75 -0.12 -4.46 -19.26
N PRO A 76 0.91 -3.99 -19.99
CA PRO A 76 2.06 -4.83 -20.31
C PRO A 76 2.90 -5.09 -19.05
N GLY A 77 3.28 -6.35 -18.83
CA GLY A 77 4.19 -6.75 -17.74
C GLY A 77 3.51 -7.13 -16.43
N GLU A 78 2.21 -6.88 -16.28
CA GLU A 78 1.44 -7.31 -15.12
C GLU A 78 1.08 -8.81 -15.19
N ASP A 79 1.05 -9.49 -14.05
CA ASP A 79 0.64 -10.89 -13.95
C ASP A 79 -0.89 -11.01 -14.09
N ALA A 80 -1.33 -11.76 -15.09
CA ALA A 80 -2.74 -11.94 -15.39
C ALA A 80 -3.53 -12.64 -14.25
N ASN A 81 -2.88 -13.46 -13.42
CA ASN A 81 -3.50 -14.08 -12.26
C ASN A 81 -3.69 -13.08 -11.12
N VAL A 82 -2.72 -12.19 -10.90
CA VAL A 82 -2.83 -11.11 -9.92
C VAL A 82 -3.92 -10.12 -10.34
N PHE A 83 -4.01 -9.81 -11.64
CA PHE A 83 -5.10 -8.98 -12.16
C PHE A 83 -6.48 -9.62 -12.02
N ALA A 84 -6.61 -10.94 -12.21
CA ALA A 84 -7.87 -11.64 -11.97
C ALA A 84 -8.33 -11.53 -10.50
N LYS A 85 -7.39 -11.67 -9.56
CA LYS A 85 -7.63 -11.44 -8.12
C LYS A 85 -8.00 -9.98 -7.82
N TYR A 86 -7.37 -9.02 -8.51
CA TYR A 86 -7.72 -7.60 -8.43
C TYR A 86 -9.17 -7.36 -8.87
N LEU A 87 -9.59 -7.92 -10.02
CA LEU A 87 -10.98 -7.79 -10.48
C LEU A 87 -11.98 -8.38 -9.47
N HIS A 88 -11.67 -9.53 -8.89
CA HIS A 88 -12.50 -10.08 -7.81
C HIS A 88 -12.67 -9.07 -6.66
N SER A 89 -11.57 -8.42 -6.25
CA SER A 89 -11.56 -7.40 -5.21
C SER A 89 -12.31 -6.11 -5.58
N VAL A 90 -12.41 -5.78 -6.87
CA VAL A 90 -13.23 -4.66 -7.37
C VAL A 90 -14.73 -4.98 -7.26
N TYR A 91 -15.14 -6.21 -7.57
CA TYR A 91 -16.55 -6.60 -7.55
C TYR A 91 -17.08 -6.94 -6.16
N HIS A 92 -16.24 -7.53 -5.30
CA HIS A 92 -16.65 -8.06 -4.00
C HIS A 92 -16.17 -7.22 -2.81
N ASP A 93 -15.35 -6.18 -3.05
CA ASP A 93 -14.64 -5.44 -2.01
C ASP A 93 -13.79 -6.34 -1.07
N GLU A 94 -13.43 -7.54 -1.55
CA GLU A 94 -12.71 -8.59 -0.80
C GLU A 94 -11.53 -9.16 -1.61
N ILE A 95 -10.38 -9.31 -0.95
CA ILE A 95 -9.17 -9.87 -1.55
C ILE A 95 -9.18 -11.39 -1.37
N SER A 96 -9.42 -12.12 -2.47
CA SER A 96 -9.43 -13.59 -2.50
C SER A 96 -8.02 -14.18 -2.71
N ILE A 97 -7.05 -13.75 -1.91
CA ILE A 97 -5.68 -14.27 -1.96
C ILE A 97 -5.46 -15.15 -0.75
N GLU A 98 -5.21 -16.43 -1.00
CA GLU A 98 -4.76 -17.33 0.05
C GLU A 98 -3.43 -16.83 0.60
N VAL A 99 -3.42 -16.49 1.88
CA VAL A 99 -2.20 -16.13 2.58
C VAL A 99 -1.41 -17.41 2.81
N THR A 100 -0.44 -17.67 1.92
CA THR A 100 0.51 -18.74 2.15
C THR A 100 1.47 -18.31 3.24
N TYR A 101 1.24 -18.77 4.47
CA TYR A 101 2.21 -18.56 5.53
C TYR A 101 3.52 -19.31 5.20
N PRO A 102 4.69 -18.68 5.37
CA PRO A 102 4.94 -17.40 6.04
C PRO A 102 5.11 -16.18 5.11
N ASP A 103 5.01 -16.31 3.79
CA ASP A 103 5.36 -15.24 2.85
C ASP A 103 4.18 -14.86 1.93
N PRO A 104 3.54 -13.69 2.18
CA PRO A 104 2.42 -13.22 1.39
C PRO A 104 2.87 -12.53 0.08
N THR A 105 3.80 -13.12 -0.68
CA THR A 105 4.29 -12.62 -1.99
C THR A 105 3.15 -12.20 -2.92
N ASP A 106 2.08 -12.99 -3.01
CA ASP A 106 0.92 -12.67 -3.84
C ASP A 106 0.22 -11.38 -3.40
N LEU A 107 0.19 -11.08 -2.09
CA LEU A 107 -0.34 -9.81 -1.58
C LEU A 107 0.61 -8.65 -1.88
N VAL A 108 1.93 -8.86 -1.85
CA VAL A 108 2.90 -7.83 -2.26
C VAL A 108 2.71 -7.48 -3.73
N LYS A 109 2.60 -8.48 -4.61
CA LYS A 109 2.31 -8.28 -6.03
C LYS A 109 0.98 -7.59 -6.25
N PHE A 110 -0.06 -7.98 -5.50
CA PHE A 110 -1.36 -7.32 -5.54
C PHE A 110 -1.28 -5.86 -5.10
N TYR A 111 -0.54 -5.55 -4.04
CA TYR A 111 -0.32 -4.17 -3.59
C TYR A 111 0.34 -3.34 -4.69
N VAL A 112 1.38 -3.89 -5.34
CA VAL A 112 2.11 -3.21 -6.43
C VAL A 112 1.20 -2.94 -7.62
N LEU A 113 0.38 -3.91 -8.02
CA LEU A 113 -0.64 -3.71 -9.05
C LEU A 113 -1.66 -2.63 -8.65
N ALA A 114 -2.16 -2.67 -7.41
CA ALA A 114 -3.08 -1.64 -6.94
C ALA A 114 -2.44 -0.24 -6.88
N ASP A 115 -1.13 -0.16 -6.63
CA ASP A 115 -0.34 1.08 -6.70
C ASP A 115 -0.26 1.60 -8.14
N SER A 116 0.05 0.72 -9.11
CA SER A 116 0.15 1.08 -10.54
C SER A 116 -1.19 1.53 -11.13
N LEU A 117 -2.29 0.95 -10.64
CA LEU A 117 -3.67 1.32 -11.00
C LEU A 117 -4.21 2.53 -10.21
N ASP A 118 -3.42 3.14 -9.33
CA ASP A 118 -3.82 4.22 -8.42
C ASP A 118 -5.15 3.91 -7.67
N ASP A 119 -5.26 2.67 -7.20
CA ASP A 119 -6.37 2.18 -6.38
C ASP A 119 -5.95 2.20 -4.90
N VAL A 120 -6.23 3.32 -4.24
CA VAL A 120 -5.90 3.53 -2.82
C VAL A 120 -6.69 2.57 -1.93
N ALA A 121 -7.93 2.24 -2.28
CA ALA A 121 -8.77 1.38 -1.46
C ALA A 121 -8.25 -0.06 -1.46
N ALA A 122 -7.85 -0.58 -2.62
CA ALA A 122 -7.23 -1.89 -2.75
C ALA A 122 -5.88 -1.96 -2.02
N ARG A 123 -5.02 -0.92 -2.13
CA ARG A 123 -3.77 -0.83 -1.37
C ARG A 123 -3.98 -0.87 0.14
N ASN A 124 -4.95 -0.11 0.65
CA ASN A 124 -5.26 -0.09 2.08
C ASN A 124 -5.77 -1.46 2.55
N ARG A 125 -6.73 -2.08 1.85
CA ARG A 125 -7.21 -3.43 2.16
C ARG A 125 -6.07 -4.45 2.21
N THR A 126 -5.15 -4.38 1.25
CA THR A 126 -3.98 -5.26 1.21
C THR A 126 -3.06 -5.02 2.41
N THR A 127 -2.88 -3.75 2.78
CA THR A 127 -2.08 -3.35 3.95
C THR A 127 -2.69 -3.89 5.24
N ASP A 128 -4.01 -3.85 5.40
CA ASP A 128 -4.71 -4.40 6.57
C ASP A 128 -4.49 -5.91 6.70
N ILE A 129 -4.58 -6.66 5.60
CA ILE A 129 -4.31 -8.11 5.59
C ILE A 129 -2.84 -8.40 5.93
N LEU A 130 -1.90 -7.63 5.37
CA LEU A 130 -0.47 -7.78 5.64
C LEU A 130 -0.12 -7.45 7.09
N LEU A 131 -0.75 -6.40 7.65
CA LEU A 131 -0.64 -6.07 9.08
C LEU A 131 -1.04 -7.28 9.91
N ASP A 132 -2.24 -7.83 9.70
CA ASP A 132 -2.75 -8.98 10.45
C ASP A 132 -1.84 -10.21 10.30
N ALA A 133 -1.32 -10.46 9.10
CA ALA A 133 -0.40 -11.57 8.83
C ALA A 133 0.93 -11.41 9.60
N TRP A 134 1.44 -10.20 9.73
CA TRP A 134 2.75 -9.91 10.34
C TRP A 134 2.69 -9.52 11.83
N LEU A 135 1.50 -9.27 12.39
CA LEU A 135 1.32 -8.95 13.81
C LEU A 135 2.02 -9.94 14.75
N SER A 136 2.12 -11.22 14.36
CA SER A 136 2.77 -12.26 15.17
C SER A 136 4.23 -12.54 14.81
N LYS A 137 4.70 -12.12 13.62
CA LYS A 137 6.03 -12.43 13.08
C LYS A 137 6.45 -11.40 12.02
N VAL A 138 7.70 -10.96 12.06
CA VAL A 138 8.25 -10.09 11.00
C VAL A 138 8.23 -10.78 9.63
N PRO A 139 8.09 -10.02 8.52
CA PRO A 139 8.21 -10.57 7.17
C PRO A 139 9.56 -11.25 6.99
N LYS A 140 9.64 -12.36 6.23
CA LYS A 140 10.92 -13.02 5.96
C LYS A 140 11.83 -12.21 5.02
N GLN A 141 13.07 -12.70 4.87
CA GLN A 141 14.07 -12.14 3.97
C GLN A 141 13.56 -12.03 2.53
N GLU A 142 12.95 -13.08 2.00
CA GLU A 142 12.46 -13.15 0.62
C GLU A 142 11.37 -12.10 0.38
N CYS A 143 10.33 -12.08 1.22
CA CYS A 143 9.30 -11.02 1.23
C CYS A 143 9.89 -9.61 1.29
N THR A 144 10.87 -9.40 2.16
CA THR A 144 11.50 -8.08 2.34
C THR A 144 12.25 -7.67 1.07
N TRP A 145 12.92 -8.62 0.41
CA TRP A 145 13.56 -8.39 -0.87
C TRP A 145 12.55 -7.96 -1.93
N GLU A 146 11.47 -8.74 -2.09
CA GLU A 146 10.42 -8.45 -3.07
C GLU A 146 9.79 -7.06 -2.84
N VAL A 147 9.44 -6.72 -1.59
CA VAL A 147 8.89 -5.39 -1.28
C VAL A 147 9.85 -4.28 -1.69
N PHE A 148 11.14 -4.42 -1.41
CA PHE A 148 12.15 -3.39 -1.71
C PHE A 148 12.60 -3.38 -3.17
N GLU A 149 12.38 -4.44 -3.93
CA GLU A 149 12.63 -4.49 -5.36
C GLU A 149 11.44 -3.94 -6.17
N MET A 150 10.21 -4.30 -5.77
CA MET A 150 9.01 -4.03 -6.57
C MET A 150 8.34 -2.68 -6.29
N THR A 151 8.71 -1.98 -5.22
CA THR A 151 8.08 -0.70 -4.84
C THR A 151 9.07 0.46 -4.88
N PRO A 152 8.66 1.73 -5.03
CA PRO A 152 9.59 2.86 -4.92
C PRO A 152 9.97 3.16 -3.45
N PRO A 153 11.08 3.89 -3.18
CA PRO A 153 11.49 4.28 -1.82
C PRO A 153 10.44 5.06 -1.02
N THR A 154 9.49 5.70 -1.69
CA THR A 154 8.37 6.45 -1.10
C THR A 154 7.18 5.56 -0.70
N SER A 155 7.23 4.26 -1.00
CA SER A 155 6.14 3.34 -0.74
C SER A 155 5.87 3.17 0.76
N LYS A 156 4.59 3.27 1.14
CA LYS A 156 4.13 3.00 2.50
C LYS A 156 4.30 1.53 2.90
N LEU A 157 4.32 0.62 1.93
CA LEU A 157 4.57 -0.80 2.19
C LEU A 157 6.00 -1.04 2.72
N ARG A 158 7.01 -0.34 2.17
CA ARG A 158 8.38 -0.38 2.72
C ARG A 158 8.43 0.14 4.14
N LEU A 159 7.71 1.24 4.42
CA LEU A 159 7.63 1.82 5.76
C LEU A 159 7.01 0.82 6.76
N LEU A 160 5.95 0.13 6.35
CA LEU A 160 5.31 -0.91 7.17
C LEU A 160 6.30 -2.02 7.53
N VAL A 161 7.01 -2.57 6.56
CA VAL A 161 8.04 -3.60 6.78
C VAL A 161 9.09 -3.08 7.76
N VAL A 162 9.64 -1.88 7.53
CA VAL A 162 10.63 -1.26 8.41
C VAL A 162 10.12 -1.10 9.84
N HIS A 163 8.88 -0.66 10.03
CA HIS A 163 8.27 -0.50 11.36
C HIS A 163 8.11 -1.84 12.09
N PHE A 164 7.75 -2.91 11.38
CA PHE A 164 7.72 -4.26 11.96
C PHE A 164 9.10 -4.70 12.44
N TYR A 165 10.14 -4.45 11.66
CA TYR A 165 11.51 -4.77 12.04
C TYR A 165 11.98 -3.95 13.26
N LEU A 166 11.76 -2.64 13.27
CA LEU A 166 12.11 -1.79 14.41
C LEU A 166 11.44 -2.22 15.71
N ALA A 167 10.19 -2.70 15.63
CA ALA A 167 9.42 -3.07 16.81
C ALA A 167 9.80 -4.45 17.38
N ASN A 168 10.31 -5.37 16.55
CA ASN A 168 10.40 -6.78 16.92
C ASN A 168 11.82 -7.36 16.91
N VAL A 169 12.81 -6.62 16.42
CA VAL A 169 14.12 -7.18 16.11
C VAL A 169 15.22 -6.57 16.99
N SER A 170 16.13 -7.43 17.44
CA SER A 170 17.24 -7.04 18.34
C SER A 170 18.50 -6.65 17.57
N THR A 171 19.44 -5.97 18.26
CA THR A 171 20.76 -5.67 17.70
C THR A 171 21.54 -6.92 17.30
N ARG A 172 21.35 -8.03 18.02
CA ARG A 172 21.97 -9.32 17.69
C ARG A 172 21.52 -9.84 16.32
N TRP A 173 20.25 -9.65 15.96
CA TRP A 173 19.78 -10.05 14.63
C TRP A 173 20.45 -9.23 13.53
N LEU A 174 20.66 -7.93 13.75
CA LEU A 174 21.36 -7.07 12.79
C LEU A 174 22.78 -7.57 12.54
N GLU A 175 23.50 -7.99 13.58
CA GLU A 175 24.86 -8.51 13.45
C GLU A 175 24.94 -9.81 12.65
N GLN A 176 23.89 -10.64 12.69
CA GLN A 176 23.89 -11.98 12.12
C GLN A 176 23.30 -12.04 10.71
N GLU A 177 22.27 -11.23 10.46
CA GLU A 177 21.43 -11.37 9.28
C GLU A 177 21.54 -10.18 8.33
N ALA A 178 22.36 -9.15 8.63
CA ALA A 178 22.37 -7.93 7.83
C ALA A 178 22.69 -8.17 6.35
N ASP A 179 23.66 -9.02 6.04
CA ASP A 179 24.10 -9.22 4.65
C ASP A 179 23.06 -9.94 3.78
N ASN A 180 22.02 -10.51 4.39
CA ASN A 180 20.96 -11.26 3.71
C ASN A 180 19.84 -10.35 3.15
N TYR A 181 19.80 -9.08 3.51
CA TYR A 181 18.71 -8.16 3.14
C TYR A 181 19.16 -7.05 2.19
N PRO A 182 18.22 -6.39 1.47
CA PRO A 182 18.55 -5.30 0.57
C PRO A 182 19.31 -4.16 1.29
N PRO A 183 20.38 -3.59 0.71
CA PRO A 183 21.05 -2.42 1.31
C PRO A 183 20.11 -1.23 1.53
N SER A 184 19.14 -1.06 0.63
CA SER A 184 18.10 -0.02 0.72
C SER A 184 17.17 -0.23 1.92
N PHE A 185 16.96 -1.48 2.36
CA PHE A 185 16.22 -1.77 3.58
C PHE A 185 16.97 -1.29 4.83
N PHE A 186 18.26 -1.59 4.98
CA PHE A 186 19.03 -1.08 6.13
C PHE A 186 19.15 0.42 6.15
N GLN A 187 19.32 1.04 4.98
CA GLN A 187 19.33 2.49 4.89
C GLN A 187 18.03 3.09 5.43
N GLN A 188 16.88 2.54 5.01
CA GLN A 188 15.57 3.00 5.47
C GLN A 188 15.32 2.68 6.95
N LEU A 189 15.73 1.50 7.41
CA LEU A 189 15.66 1.07 8.81
C LEU A 189 16.46 2.02 9.72
N ALA A 190 17.70 2.34 9.36
CA ALA A 190 18.55 3.26 10.09
C ALA A 190 17.99 4.70 10.10
N MET A 191 17.51 5.17 8.94
CA MET A 191 16.88 6.49 8.84
C MET A 191 15.66 6.60 9.76
N GLU A 192 14.82 5.57 9.79
CA GLU A 192 13.61 5.55 10.61
C GLU A 192 13.94 5.41 12.10
N ALA A 193 14.90 4.54 12.47
CA ALA A 193 15.43 4.47 13.83
C ALA A 193 15.96 5.82 14.31
N MET A 194 16.72 6.54 13.47
CA MET A 194 17.23 7.88 13.79
C MET A 194 16.10 8.91 13.96
N ARG A 195 15.02 8.83 13.17
CA ARG A 195 13.85 9.70 13.32
C ARG A 195 13.17 9.49 14.68
N HIS A 196 13.01 8.24 15.10
CA HIS A 196 12.49 7.91 16.43
C HIS A 196 13.46 8.34 17.56
N MET A 197 14.76 8.13 17.38
CA MET A 197 15.77 8.54 18.38
C MET A 197 15.87 10.07 18.54
N ARG A 198 15.76 10.85 17.45
CA ARG A 198 15.80 12.33 17.53
C ARG A 198 14.62 12.93 18.27
N GLN A 199 13.50 12.20 18.40
CA GLN A 199 12.39 12.60 19.25
C GLN A 199 12.72 12.41 20.75
N ASN A 200 13.73 11.58 21.08
CA ASN A 200 14.03 11.15 22.46
C ASN A 200 15.45 11.51 22.96
N VAL A 201 16.42 11.82 22.09
CA VAL A 201 17.82 12.09 22.46
C VAL A 201 18.44 13.17 21.58
N LYS A 202 18.96 14.24 22.20
CA LYS A 202 19.86 15.20 21.56
C LYS A 202 21.30 14.84 21.91
N ILE A 203 21.94 13.96 21.13
CA ILE A 203 23.38 13.78 21.27
C ILE A 203 24.04 15.10 20.85
N THR A 204 24.64 15.80 21.80
CA THR A 204 25.28 17.10 21.52
C THR A 204 26.74 16.89 21.13
N THR A 205 27.26 17.75 20.26
CA THR A 205 28.69 17.75 19.88
C THR A 205 29.61 17.82 21.11
N ASN A 206 29.12 18.35 22.24
CA ASN A 206 29.81 18.39 23.51
C ASN A 206 29.95 17.00 24.19
N GLU A 207 28.97 16.11 24.07
CA GLU A 207 29.05 14.74 24.60
C GLU A 207 30.05 13.90 23.80
N ILE A 208 30.10 14.10 22.48
CA ILE A 208 31.11 13.47 21.60
C ILE A 208 32.53 13.94 21.99
N ARG A 209 32.69 15.23 22.31
CA ARG A 209 33.97 15.80 22.77
C ARG A 209 34.37 15.31 24.17
N GLN A 210 33.41 15.10 25.08
CA GLN A 210 33.66 14.55 26.42
C GLN A 210 33.93 13.04 26.39
N GLY A 211 33.42 12.31 25.40
CA GLY A 211 33.67 10.89 25.17
C GLY A 211 35.06 10.56 24.59
N ARG A 212 36.02 11.48 24.59
CA ARG A 212 37.36 11.30 23.97
C ARG A 212 38.07 10.01 24.41
N LYS A 213 37.90 9.58 25.67
CA LYS A 213 38.44 8.31 26.20
C LYS A 213 37.72 7.05 25.68
N LYS A 214 36.47 7.16 25.23
CA LYS A 214 35.68 6.05 24.65
C LYS A 214 36.15 5.67 23.24
N TYR A 215 36.82 6.59 22.55
CA TYR A 215 37.25 6.45 21.16
C TYR A 215 38.77 6.38 20.99
N GLN A 216 39.52 6.35 22.10
CA GLN A 216 40.96 6.16 22.11
C GLN A 216 41.25 4.70 22.41
N GLU A 217 42.10 4.07 21.61
CA GLU A 217 42.61 2.73 21.87
C GLU A 217 43.52 2.79 23.11
N GLU A 218 43.37 1.86 24.05
CA GLU A 218 44.25 1.77 25.22
C GLU A 218 45.65 1.34 24.75
N CYS A 219 46.68 2.08 25.14
CA CYS A 219 48.09 1.77 24.85
C CYS A 219 48.64 0.67 25.75
#